data_AF-A0A944R1B8-F1
#
_entry.id   AF-A0A944R1B8-F1
#
_cell.length_a   1.000
_cell.length_b   1.000
_cell.length_c   1.000
_cell.angle_alpha   90.00
_cell.angle_beta   90.00
_cell.angle_gamma   90.00
#
_symmetry.space_group_name_H-M   'P 1'
#
loop_
_entity.id
_entity.type
_entity.pdbx_description
1 polymer ?
#
loop_
_entity_poly.entity_id
_entity_poly.type
_entity_poly.pdbx_seq_one_letter_code
_entity_poly.pdbx_strand_id
1 'polypeptide(L)' 'MKKVLVFLLIVLSFSLFANKTACHVETDLSRAYEVGDVIDQDYAWTDSNGENHSIHELTANGKAVVIFWGEDW' A
#
# COMPACT_ATOMS: atom_id res chain seq x y z
N MET A 1 -15.68 -15.38 -51.41
CA MET A 1 -14.47 -15.37 -50.55
C MET A 1 -14.31 -13.99 -49.92
N LYS A 2 -14.99 -13.71 -48.81
CA LYS A 2 -15.07 -12.35 -48.20
C LYS A 2 -15.12 -12.39 -46.66
N LYS A 3 -14.60 -13.47 -46.05
CA LYS A 3 -14.63 -13.71 -44.59
C LYS A 3 -13.26 -13.64 -43.92
N VAL A 4 -12.17 -13.52 -44.67
CA VAL A 4 -10.79 -13.48 -44.13
C VAL A 4 -10.42 -12.08 -43.60
N LEU A 5 -11.03 -11.03 -44.15
CA LEU A 5 -10.68 -9.64 -43.82
C LEU A 5 -11.13 -9.20 -42.41
N VAL A 6 -12.19 -9.80 -41.86
CA VAL A 6 -12.72 -9.44 -40.53
C VAL A 6 -11.88 -10.04 -39.39
N PHE A 7 -11.30 -11.22 -39.60
CA PHE A 7 -10.43 -11.86 -38.60
C PHE A 7 -9.10 -11.11 -38.41
N LEU A 8 -8.58 -10.45 -39.45
CA LEU A 8 -7.32 -9.71 -39.39
C LEU A 8 -7.42 -8.42 -38.56
N LEU A 9 -8.59 -7.78 -38.54
CA LEU A 9 -8.84 -6.53 -37.81
C LEU A 9 -9.01 -6.73 -36.29
N ILE A 10 -9.47 -7.91 -35.87
CA ILE A 10 -9.60 -8.25 -34.43
C ILE A 10 -8.24 -8.61 -33.82
N VAL A 11 -7.33 -9.19 -34.60
CA VAL A 11 -5.99 -9.55 -34.11
C VAL A 11 -5.07 -8.32 -34.02
N LEU A 12 -5.21 -7.35 -34.94
CA LEU A 12 -4.45 -6.10 -34.89
C LEU A 12 -4.89 -5.14 -33.77
N SER A 13 -6.11 -5.28 -33.24
CA SER A 13 -6.59 -4.46 -32.11
C SER A 13 -6.20 -5.02 -30.74
N PHE A 14 -5.74 -6.27 -30.66
CA PHE A 14 -5.22 -6.85 -29.42
C PHE A 14 -3.75 -6.51 -29.14
N SER A 15 -2.99 -6.07 -30.15
CA SER A 15 -1.55 -5.80 -30.00
C SER A 15 -1.21 -4.41 -29.48
N LEU A 16 -2.21 -3.57 -29.15
CA LEU A 16 -1.99 -2.22 -28.58
C LEU A 16 -2.16 -2.14 -27.05
N PHE A 17 -2.41 -3.27 -26.39
CA PHE A 17 -2.58 -3.35 -24.94
C PHE A 17 -1.66 -4.43 -24.35
N ALA A 18 -0.37 -4.14 -24.21
CA ALA A 18 0.50 -4.66 -23.15
C ALA A 18 1.96 -4.32 -23.44
N ASN A 19 2.35 -3.07 -23.27
CA ASN A 19 3.70 -2.80 -22.80
C ASN A 19 3.62 -1.78 -21.66
N LYS A 20 3.01 -2.23 -20.57
CA LYS A 20 3.03 -1.53 -19.28
C LYS A 20 4.07 -2.22 -18.42
N THR A 21 5.32 -1.85 -18.61
CA THR A 21 6.45 -2.24 -17.75
C THR A 21 7.56 -1.21 -17.99
N ALA A 22 8.00 -0.39 -17.05
CA ALA A 22 7.74 -0.32 -15.63
C ALA A 22 7.71 1.17 -15.22
N CYS A 23 6.68 1.58 -14.48
CA CYS A 23 6.82 2.75 -13.63
C CYS A 23 7.62 2.25 -12.43
N HIS A 24 8.88 2.67 -12.35
CA HIS A 24 9.69 2.51 -11.14
C HIS A 24 9.02 3.38 -10.07
N VAL A 25 8.16 2.77 -9.26
CA VAL A 25 7.70 3.41 -8.03
C VAL A 25 8.86 3.25 -7.08
N GLU A 26 9.67 4.30 -6.96
CA GLU A 26 10.45 4.49 -5.75
C GLU A 26 9.45 4.47 -4.60
N THR A 27 9.52 3.44 -3.76
CA THR A 27 8.79 3.39 -2.51
C THR A 27 9.27 4.56 -1.67
N ASP A 28 8.49 5.64 -1.67
CA ASP A 28 8.60 6.71 -0.68
C ASP A 28 8.53 6.06 0.71
N LEU A 29 9.64 6.05 1.43
CA LEU A 29 9.72 5.60 2.82
C LEU A 29 9.06 6.59 3.80
N SER A 30 8.23 7.52 3.30
CA SER A 30 7.49 8.46 4.11
C SER A 30 5.99 8.33 3.83
N ARG A 31 5.29 7.58 4.67
CA ARG A 31 3.83 7.69 4.76
C ARG A 31 3.51 8.90 5.65
N ALA A 32 3.04 9.97 5.04
CA ALA A 32 2.37 11.03 5.76
C ALA A 32 0.92 10.61 6.01
N TYR A 33 0.44 10.74 7.24
CA TYR A 33 -0.95 10.51 7.61
C TYR A 33 -1.65 11.85 7.81
N GLU A 34 -2.85 11.99 7.28
CA GLU A 34 -3.75 13.12 7.53
C GLU A 34 -4.71 12.81 8.68
N VAL A 35 -5.30 13.87 9.25
CA VAL A 35 -6.32 13.71 10.30
C VAL A 35 -7.54 13.00 9.71
N GLY A 36 -7.85 11.82 10.27
CA GLY A 36 -8.96 10.98 9.82
C GLY A 36 -8.53 9.76 9.01
N ASP A 37 -7.24 9.65 8.66
CA ASP A 37 -6.72 8.45 8.01
C ASP A 37 -6.83 7.23 8.92
N VAL A 38 -7.19 6.10 8.31
CA VAL A 38 -7.19 4.80 8.98
C VAL A 38 -5.77 4.24 8.94
N ILE A 39 -5.26 3.88 10.12
CA ILE A 39 -4.02 3.12 10.24
C ILE A 39 -4.36 1.66 9.96
N ASP A 40 -3.88 1.13 8.84
CA ASP A 40 -4.10 -0.25 8.40
C ASP A 40 -3.03 -1.23 8.92
N GLN A 41 -1.88 -0.70 9.36
CA GLN A 41 -0.79 -1.47 9.92
C GLN A 41 -0.84 -1.49 11.45
N ASP A 42 -0.79 -2.67 12.06
CA ASP A 42 -0.71 -2.79 13.51
C ASP A 42 0.73 -2.68 14.01
N TYR A 43 1.17 -1.45 14.28
CA TYR A 43 2.48 -1.22 14.89
C TYR A 43 2.47 -1.73 16.34
N ALA A 44 3.47 -2.53 16.67
CA ALA A 44 3.62 -3.15 17.98
C ALA A 44 4.99 -2.83 18.58
N TRP A 45 5.05 -2.75 19.91
CA TRP A 45 6.27 -2.52 20.67
C TRP A 45 6.23 -3.25 22.00
N THR A 46 7.41 -3.44 22.60
CA THR A 46 7.54 -3.93 23.97
C THR A 46 7.92 -2.75 24.86
N ASP A 47 7.22 -2.55 25.96
CA ASP A 47 7.51 -1.46 26.89
C ASP A 47 8.66 -1.79 27.85
N SER A 48 8.99 -0.85 28.74
CA SER A 48 10.05 -1.01 29.74
C SER A 48 9.78 -2.09 30.80
N ASN A 49 8.53 -2.55 30.92
CA ASN A 49 8.12 -3.61 31.83
C ASN A 49 8.16 -5.00 31.16
N GLY A 50 8.46 -5.05 29.86
CA GLY A 50 8.46 -6.28 29.07
C GLY A 50 7.07 -6.67 28.56
N GLU A 51 6.08 -5.79 28.67
CA GLU A 51 4.73 -6.03 28.15
C GLU A 51 4.67 -5.66 26.66
N ASN A 52 4.04 -6.53 25.87
CA ASN A 52 3.82 -6.28 24.45
C ASN A 52 2.53 -5.49 24.27
N HIS A 53 2.59 -4.46 23.44
CA HIS A 53 1.45 -3.60 23.10
C HIS A 53 1.35 -3.44 21.58
N SER A 54 0.14 -3.19 21.08
CA SER A 54 -0.07 -2.71 19.71
C SER A 54 -1.00 -1.50 19.66
N ILE A 55 -0.94 -0.73 18.57
CA ILE A 55 -1.85 0.40 18.36
C ILE A 55 -3.30 -0.07 18.39
N HIS A 56 -3.63 -1.15 17.67
CA HIS A 56 -5.01 -1.62 17.58
C HIS A 56 -5.52 -2.15 18.92
N GLU A 57 -4.67 -2.82 19.71
CA GLU A 57 -5.04 -3.26 21.05
C GLU A 57 -5.38 -2.06 21.95
N LEU A 58 -4.49 -1.06 22.01
CA LEU A 58 -4.67 0.08 22.90
C LEU A 58 -5.85 0.96 22.47
N THR A 59 -6.04 1.18 21.17
CA THR A 59 -7.16 1.97 20.64
C THR A 59 -8.50 1.23 20.76
N ALA A 60 -8.53 -0.09 20.59
CA ALA A 60 -9.72 -0.91 20.87
C ALA A 60 -10.15 -0.82 22.35
N ASN A 61 -9.18 -0.65 23.25
CA ASN A 61 -9.40 -0.38 24.67
C ASN A 61 -9.71 1.11 24.98
N GLY A 62 -9.93 1.94 23.96
CA GLY A 62 -10.31 3.35 24.10
C GLY A 62 -9.17 4.29 24.48
N LYS A 63 -7.90 3.87 24.35
CA LYS A 63 -6.75 4.72 24.65
C LYS A 63 -6.32 5.53 23.44
N ALA A 64 -5.96 6.79 23.67
CA ALA A 64 -5.26 7.59 22.69
C ALA A 64 -3.77 7.22 22.68
N VAL A 65 -3.18 7.09 21.49
CA VAL A 65 -1.75 6.76 21.29
C VAL A 65 -1.08 7.93 20.58
N VAL A 66 0.04 8.39 21.12
CA VAL A 66 0.91 9.39 20.50
C VAL A 66 2.24 8.73 20.19
N ILE A 67 2.66 8.77 18.94
CA ILE A 67 3.88 8.10 18.46
C ILE A 67 4.94 9.16 18.19
N PHE A 68 6.11 8.98 18.81
CA PHE A 68 7.32 9.70 18.46
C PHE A 68 8.22 8.74 17.68
N TRP A 69 8.49 9.08 16.43
CA TRP A 69 9.36 8.28 15.56
C TRP A 69 10.65 9.06 15.32
N GLY A 70 11.78 8.43 15.60
CA GLY A 70 13.10 8.96 15.33
C GLY A 70 14.13 7.86 15.51
N GLU A 71 15.26 8.00 14.84
CA GLU A 71 16.41 7.12 14.99
C GLU A 71 17.50 7.86 15.76
N ASP A 72 18.37 7.14 16.47
CA ASP A 72 19.35 7.69 17.41
C ASP A 72 20.74 7.95 16.78
N TRP A 73 20.88 7.81 15.47
CA TRP A 73 22.15 7.89 14.73
C TRP A 73 22.43 9.25 14.08
#